data_AF-A0A8S0UTM6-F1
#
_entry.id   AF-A0A8S0UTM6-F1
#
_cell.length_a   1.000
_cell.length_b   1.000
_cell.length_c   1.000
_cell.angle_alpha   90.00
_cell.angle_beta   90.00
_cell.angle_gamma   90.00
#
_symmetry.space_group_name_H-M   'P 1'
#
loop_
_entity.id
_entity.type
_entity.pdbx_description
1 polymer ?
#
loop_
_entity_poly.entity_id
_entity_poly.type
_entity_poly.pdbx_seq_one_letter_code
_entity_poly.pdbx_strand_id
1 'polypeptide(L)'
;MTAFIWKCFMAACAAANNLPSLMVHAVDLRSRAVPPFSENCFGNFLWIAAVAAAESMKLTGHDQANLVTKVRESIRRIDGNFVKIMQGDEGLIGYIKNLEETNALIHGEANCLNFSSWCNFGVYDIGFGLGKPIWVANYVSTDSCNSPKLKDVMFLDNRYGKGMEVYVTLKNNTLQH
;
A
#
# COMPACT_ATOMS: atom_id res chain seq x y z
N MET A 1 4.51 4.50 -9.57
CA MET A 1 5.67 4.07 -8.76
C MET A 1 5.46 2.68 -8.17
N THR A 2 4.37 2.42 -7.46
CA THR A 2 4.03 1.11 -6.86
C THR A 2 4.33 -0.09 -7.76
N ALA A 3 3.77 -0.13 -8.98
CA ALA A 3 3.98 -1.23 -9.92
C ALA A 3 5.45 -1.43 -10.33
N PHE A 4 6.24 -0.35 -10.41
CA PHE A 4 7.65 -0.42 -10.74
C PHE A 4 8.47 -1.03 -9.59
N ILE A 5 8.25 -0.57 -8.36
CA ILE A 5 8.92 -1.11 -7.17
C ILE A 5 8.52 -2.56 -6.96
N TRP A 6 7.23 -2.88 -7.11
CA TRP A 6 6.76 -4.25 -7.01
C TRP A 6 7.40 -5.17 -8.07
N LYS A 7 7.56 -4.70 -9.31
CA LYS A 7 8.30 -5.42 -10.35
C LYS A 7 9.76 -5.69 -9.95
N CYS A 8 10.47 -4.69 -9.41
CA CYS A 8 11.83 -4.89 -8.91
C CYS A 8 11.89 -5.91 -7.77
N PHE A 9 10.91 -5.84 -6.86
CA PHE A 9 10.80 -6.78 -5.75
C PHE A 9 10.51 -8.21 -6.21
N MET A 10 9.63 -8.40 -7.19
CA MET A 10 9.38 -9.69 -7.82
C MET A 10 10.65 -10.28 -8.42
N ALA A 11 11.43 -9.48 -9.15
CA ALA A 11 12.70 -9.92 -9.73
C ALA A 11 13.72 -10.33 -8.65
N ALA A 12 13.82 -9.58 -7.55
CA ALA A 12 14.69 -9.91 -6.44
C ALA A 12 14.27 -11.19 -5.70
N CYS A 13 12.96 -11.43 -5.53
CA CYS A 13 12.47 -12.63 -4.86
C CYS A 13 12.55 -13.89 -5.71
N ALA A 14 12.39 -13.77 -7.04
CA ALA A 14 12.52 -14.89 -7.97
C ALA A 14 13.92 -15.55 -7.92
N ALA A 15 14.94 -14.81 -7.48
CA ALA A 15 16.27 -15.36 -7.24
C ALA A 15 16.38 -16.19 -5.94
N ALA A 16 15.44 -16.02 -5.00
CA ALA A 16 15.49 -16.61 -3.67
C ALA A 16 14.53 -17.78 -3.47
N ASN A 17 13.32 -17.71 -4.04
CA ASN A 17 12.30 -18.78 -3.98
C ASN A 17 11.26 -18.62 -5.10
N ASN A 18 10.44 -19.66 -5.28
CA ASN A 18 9.40 -19.71 -6.31
C ASN A 18 8.00 -19.35 -5.76
N LEU A 19 7.93 -18.61 -4.65
CA LEU A 19 6.64 -18.21 -4.09
C LEU A 19 6.01 -17.11 -4.96
N PRO A 20 4.67 -17.11 -5.12
CA PRO A 20 3.96 -15.99 -5.73
C PRO A 20 4.33 -14.66 -5.06
N SER A 21 4.21 -13.56 -5.80
CA SER A 21 4.36 -12.23 -5.20
C SER A 21 3.02 -11.60 -4.93
N LEU A 22 2.87 -11.03 -3.75
CA LEU A 22 1.68 -10.31 -3.31
C LEU A 22 2.04 -8.84 -3.07
N MET A 23 1.28 -7.93 -3.67
CA MET A 23 1.32 -6.51 -3.36
C MET A 23 0.07 -6.14 -2.59
N VAL A 24 0.26 -5.42 -1.49
CA VAL A 24 -0.83 -4.79 -0.76
C VAL A 24 -0.58 -3.29 -0.63
N HIS A 25 -1.64 -2.49 -0.78
CA HIS A 25 -1.55 -1.02 -0.75
C HIS A 25 -2.63 -0.43 0.15
N ALA A 26 -2.20 0.38 1.11
CA ALA A 26 -3.08 1.18 1.96
C ALA A 26 -3.86 2.22 1.14
N VAL A 27 -5.19 2.25 1.30
CA VAL A 27 -6.09 3.18 0.63
C VAL A 27 -6.91 3.94 1.68
N ASP A 28 -6.78 5.26 1.70
CA ASP A 28 -7.62 6.14 2.51
C ASP A 28 -9.07 6.10 2.00
N LEU A 29 -10.00 5.72 2.88
CA LEU A 29 -11.42 5.61 2.58
C LEU A 29 -12.15 6.96 2.65
N ARG A 30 -11.55 8.00 3.24
CA ARG A 30 -12.20 9.33 3.38
C ARG A 30 -12.61 9.91 2.05
N SER A 31 -11.65 9.98 1.13
CA SER A 31 -11.85 10.49 -0.23
C SER A 31 -12.67 9.54 -1.13
N ARG A 32 -12.89 8.29 -0.72
CA ARG A 32 -13.66 7.29 -1.49
C ARG A 32 -15.15 7.33 -1.20
N ALA A 33 -15.55 7.69 0.02
CA ALA A 33 -16.94 7.77 0.41
C ALA A 33 -17.74 8.75 -0.47
N VAL A 34 -19.06 8.54 -0.58
CA VAL A 34 -19.97 9.42 -1.31
C VAL A 34 -21.14 9.80 -0.39
N PRO A 35 -21.20 11.05 0.12
CA PRO A 35 -20.18 12.10 -0.02
C PRO A 35 -18.86 11.75 0.71
N PRO A 36 -17.72 12.36 0.32
CA PRO A 36 -16.45 12.15 1.01
C PRO A 36 -16.54 12.50 2.48
N PHE A 37 -15.84 11.73 3.32
CA PHE A 37 -15.68 12.12 4.73
C PHE A 37 -14.76 13.34 4.84
N SER A 38 -14.93 14.12 5.91
CA SER A 38 -14.03 15.23 6.22
C SER A 38 -12.60 14.73 6.39
N GLU A 39 -11.62 15.44 5.82
CA GLU A 39 -10.19 15.16 6.03
C GLU A 39 -9.80 15.27 7.51
N ASN A 40 -10.57 16.04 8.30
CA ASN A 40 -10.34 16.25 9.73
C ASN A 40 -11.06 15.24 10.63
N CYS A 41 -11.74 14.21 10.09
CA CYS A 41 -12.40 13.22 10.93
C CYS A 41 -11.39 12.30 11.63
N PHE A 42 -11.61 12.07 12.93
CA PHE A 42 -10.75 11.20 13.74
C PHE A 42 -11.08 9.72 13.50
N GLY A 43 -10.06 8.86 13.55
CA GLY A 43 -10.20 7.41 13.41
C GLY A 43 -9.51 6.82 12.18
N ASN A 44 -9.62 5.50 12.03
CA ASN A 44 -8.98 4.74 10.96
C ASN A 44 -9.96 4.50 9.81
N PHE A 45 -9.84 5.33 8.76
CA PHE A 45 -10.58 5.16 7.51
C PHE A 45 -9.61 4.61 6.46
N LEU A 46 -9.24 3.34 6.62
CA LEU A 46 -8.24 2.69 5.79
C LEU A 46 -8.76 1.34 5.31
N TRP A 47 -8.46 1.00 4.06
CA TRP A 47 -8.57 -0.35 3.55
C TRP A 47 -7.32 -0.76 2.79
N ILE A 48 -7.21 -2.05 2.47
CA ILE A 48 -6.07 -2.62 1.76
C ILE A 48 -6.52 -3.10 0.37
N ALA A 49 -5.92 -2.56 -0.68
CA ALA A 49 -5.98 -3.14 -2.01
C ALA A 49 -4.94 -4.26 -2.12
N ALA A 50 -5.29 -5.41 -2.69
CA ALA A 50 -4.38 -6.55 -2.84
C ALA A 50 -4.32 -7.04 -4.29
N VAL A 51 -3.13 -7.43 -4.76
CA VAL A 51 -2.90 -8.07 -6.07
C VAL A 51 -1.83 -9.13 -5.94
N ALA A 52 -2.14 -10.35 -6.37
CA ALA A 52 -1.16 -11.42 -6.54
C ALA A 52 -0.69 -11.52 -7.99
N ALA A 53 0.59 -11.85 -8.18
CA ALA A 53 1.18 -12.20 -9.46
C ALA A 53 1.87 -13.57 -9.35
N ALA A 54 1.53 -14.46 -10.29
CA ALA A 54 2.16 -15.76 -10.42
C ALA A 54 3.60 -15.64 -10.96
N GLU A 55 4.44 -16.62 -10.60
CA GLU A 55 5.86 -16.73 -10.98
C GLU A 55 6.10 -16.65 -12.49
N SER A 56 5.18 -17.18 -13.32
CA SER A 56 5.36 -17.30 -14.78
C SER A 56 5.30 -15.98 -15.56
N MET A 57 5.10 -14.84 -14.89
CA MET A 57 5.27 -13.53 -15.52
C MET A 57 6.75 -13.27 -15.80
N LYS A 58 7.25 -13.72 -16.95
CA LYS A 58 8.51 -13.23 -17.52
C LYS A 58 8.38 -11.71 -17.68
N LEU A 59 9.05 -10.92 -16.84
CA LEU A 59 8.85 -9.47 -16.72
C LEU A 59 9.40 -8.67 -17.94
N THR A 60 8.75 -8.73 -19.09
CA THR A 60 9.03 -7.90 -20.26
C THR A 60 8.48 -6.46 -20.10
N GLY A 61 8.65 -5.61 -21.12
CA GLY A 61 8.06 -4.27 -21.15
C GLY A 61 6.52 -4.28 -21.15
N HIS A 62 5.91 -5.27 -21.81
CA HIS A 62 4.45 -5.48 -21.81
C HIS A 62 3.92 -5.82 -20.40
N ASP A 63 4.71 -6.56 -19.61
CA ASP A 63 4.32 -6.95 -18.25
C ASP A 63 4.29 -5.78 -17.28
N GLN A 64 5.09 -4.74 -17.52
CA GLN A 64 5.03 -3.52 -16.70
C GLN A 64 3.72 -2.77 -16.94
N ALA A 65 3.26 -2.64 -18.19
CA ALA A 65 1.97 -2.03 -18.49
C ALA A 65 0.82 -2.83 -17.86
N ASN A 66 0.91 -4.16 -17.90
CA ASN A 66 -0.04 -5.07 -17.25
C ASN A 66 -0.05 -4.89 -15.72
N LEU A 67 1.12 -4.84 -15.06
CA LEU A 67 1.22 -4.62 -13.61
C LEU A 67 0.66 -3.26 -13.19
N VAL A 68 0.93 -2.20 -13.96
CA VAL A 68 0.36 -0.87 -13.70
C VAL A 68 -1.16 -0.92 -13.75
N THR A 69 -1.74 -1.60 -14.73
CA THR A 69 -3.19 -1.78 -14.84
C THR A 69 -3.75 -2.55 -13.65
N LYS A 70 -3.17 -3.71 -13.31
CA LYS A 70 -3.61 -4.52 -12.16
C LYS A 70 -3.57 -3.75 -10.84
N VAL A 71 -2.47 -3.05 -10.56
CA VAL A 71 -2.32 -2.21 -9.36
C VAL A 71 -3.35 -1.09 -9.35
N ARG A 72 -3.57 -0.43 -10.50
CA ARG A 72 -4.55 0.66 -10.59
C ARG A 72 -5.98 0.14 -10.38
N GLU A 73 -6.32 -0.99 -10.98
CA GLU A 73 -7.64 -1.61 -10.86
C GLU A 73 -7.92 -2.05 -9.43
N SER A 74 -6.95 -2.67 -8.74
CA SER A 74 -7.15 -3.08 -7.33
C SER A 74 -7.41 -1.90 -6.41
N ILE A 75 -6.68 -0.79 -6.58
CA ILE A 75 -6.93 0.45 -5.83
C ILE A 75 -8.29 1.06 -6.20
N ARG A 76 -8.66 1.05 -7.49
CA ARG A 76 -9.94 1.59 -7.98
C ARG A 76 -11.15 0.77 -7.54
N ARG A 77 -11.01 -0.52 -7.26
CA ARG A 77 -12.10 -1.36 -6.71
C ARG A 77 -12.57 -0.88 -5.34
N ILE A 78 -11.72 -0.18 -4.59
CA ILE A 78 -12.07 0.49 -3.34
C ILE A 78 -12.66 1.86 -3.69
N ASP A 79 -13.91 1.84 -4.15
CA ASP A 79 -14.66 3.02 -4.59
C ASP A 79 -15.76 3.43 -3.59
N GLY A 80 -16.62 4.36 -3.98
CA GLY A 80 -17.72 4.82 -3.13
C GLY A 80 -18.74 3.74 -2.81
N ASN A 81 -18.99 2.78 -3.70
CA ASN A 81 -19.88 1.66 -3.43
C ASN A 81 -19.24 0.70 -2.43
N PHE A 82 -17.94 0.44 -2.57
CA PHE A 82 -17.16 -0.34 -1.61
C PHE A 82 -17.26 0.23 -0.19
N VAL A 83 -17.17 1.55 -0.04
CA VAL A 83 -17.33 2.21 1.27
C VAL A 83 -18.78 2.17 1.73
N LYS A 84 -19.74 2.43 0.83
CA LYS A 84 -21.16 2.53 1.16
C LYS A 84 -21.73 1.25 1.78
N ILE A 85 -21.29 0.07 1.33
CA ILE A 85 -21.77 -1.19 1.90
C ILE A 85 -21.32 -1.39 3.36
N MET A 86 -20.29 -0.68 3.82
CA MET A 86 -19.82 -0.73 5.21
C MET A 86 -20.48 0.33 6.11
N GLN A 87 -21.50 1.05 5.61
CA GLN A 87 -22.19 2.11 6.32
C GLN A 87 -23.63 1.72 6.69
N GLY A 88 -24.20 2.43 7.67
CA GLY A 88 -25.58 2.22 8.14
C GLY A 88 -25.75 0.99 9.02
N ASP A 89 -26.99 0.58 9.22
CA ASP A 89 -27.36 -0.48 10.19
C ASP A 89 -26.77 -1.85 9.81
N GLU A 90 -26.60 -2.12 8.51
CA GLU A 90 -25.97 -3.35 8.00
C GLU A 90 -24.46 -3.19 7.75
N GLY A 91 -23.86 -2.08 8.17
CA GLY A 91 -22.47 -1.75 7.86
C GLY A 91 -21.45 -2.77 8.36
N LEU A 92 -21.72 -3.42 9.50
CA LEU A 92 -20.87 -4.51 10.02
C LEU A 92 -20.88 -5.73 9.08
N ILE A 93 -22.03 -6.07 8.51
CA ILE A 93 -22.16 -7.20 7.58
C ILE A 93 -21.39 -6.90 6.30
N GLY A 94 -21.54 -5.69 5.75
CA GLY A 94 -20.76 -5.26 4.58
C GLY A 94 -19.26 -5.17 4.84
N TYR A 95 -18.85 -4.75 6.05
CA TYR A 95 -17.45 -4.78 6.48
C TYR A 95 -16.89 -6.21 6.48
N ILE A 96 -17.62 -7.16 7.09
CA ILE A 96 -17.21 -8.58 7.13
C ILE A 96 -17.09 -9.14 5.71
N LYS A 97 -18.06 -8.85 4.84
CA LYS A 97 -18.02 -9.27 3.44
C LYS A 97 -16.77 -8.74 2.72
N ASN A 98 -16.50 -7.44 2.83
CA ASN A 98 -15.31 -6.83 2.24
C ASN A 98 -14.03 -7.45 2.82
N LEU A 99 -14.00 -7.74 4.12
CA LEU A 99 -12.86 -8.36 4.79
C LEU A 99 -12.62 -9.78 4.26
N GLU A 100 -13.66 -10.58 4.11
CA GLU A 100 -13.57 -11.94 3.52
C GLU A 100 -13.07 -11.90 2.08
N GLU A 101 -13.63 -11.03 1.23
CA GLU A 101 -13.18 -10.86 -0.15
C GLU A 101 -11.72 -10.41 -0.24
N THR A 102 -11.28 -9.53 0.67
CA THR A 102 -9.89 -9.06 0.73
C THR A 102 -8.96 -10.16 1.21
N ASN A 103 -9.35 -10.89 2.26
CA ASN A 103 -8.56 -12.01 2.80
C ASN A 103 -8.38 -13.13 1.78
N ALA A 104 -9.42 -13.41 0.96
CA ALA A 104 -9.34 -14.35 -0.14
C ALA A 104 -8.21 -14.04 -1.15
N LEU A 105 -7.82 -12.78 -1.30
CA LEU A 105 -6.73 -12.34 -2.17
C LEU A 105 -5.34 -12.45 -1.52
N ILE A 106 -5.29 -12.51 -0.18
CA ILE A 106 -4.07 -12.46 0.63
C ILE A 106 -3.71 -13.86 1.17
N HIS A 107 -4.61 -14.84 1.05
CA HIS A 107 -4.38 -16.20 1.54
C HIS A 107 -3.28 -16.94 0.79
N GLY A 108 -2.49 -17.70 1.55
CA GLY A 108 -1.40 -18.55 1.05
C GLY A 108 -0.01 -18.02 1.38
N GLU A 109 1.01 -18.82 1.09
CA GLU A 109 2.40 -18.41 1.23
C GLU A 109 2.82 -17.59 0.00
N ALA A 110 3.21 -16.34 0.22
CA ALA A 110 3.62 -15.42 -0.85
C ALA A 110 4.70 -14.44 -0.36
N ASN A 111 5.54 -13.99 -1.28
CA ASN A 111 6.41 -12.84 -1.07
C ASN A 111 5.56 -11.57 -1.06
N CYS A 112 5.17 -11.12 0.13
CA CYS A 112 4.37 -9.92 0.32
C CYS A 112 5.24 -8.65 0.37
N LEU A 113 4.81 -7.60 -0.34
CA LEU A 113 5.34 -6.24 -0.24
C LEU A 113 4.20 -5.26 0.04
N ASN A 114 4.32 -4.56 1.16
CA ASN A 114 3.35 -3.58 1.60
C ASN A 114 3.69 -2.19 1.08
N PHE A 115 2.66 -1.43 0.73
CA PHE A 115 2.78 -0.05 0.27
C PHE A 115 1.87 0.86 1.08
N SER A 116 2.43 1.97 1.52
CA SER A 116 1.71 3.08 2.13
C SER A 116 2.13 4.40 1.48
N SER A 117 1.22 5.36 1.44
CA SER A 117 1.48 6.68 0.85
C SER A 117 0.99 7.78 1.76
N TRP A 118 1.89 8.66 2.18
CA TRP A 118 1.61 9.91 2.88
C TRP A 118 1.75 11.13 1.95
N CYS A 119 1.81 10.89 0.63
CA CYS A 119 1.67 11.95 -0.34
C CYS A 119 0.34 12.69 -0.18
N ASN A 120 0.36 14.00 -0.36
CA ASN A 120 -0.73 14.96 -0.20
C ASN A 120 -1.25 15.12 1.24
N PHE A 121 -0.56 14.59 2.27
CA PHE A 121 -0.95 14.80 3.67
C PHE A 121 -0.49 16.15 4.23
N GLY A 122 0.25 16.94 3.44
CA GLY A 122 0.72 18.27 3.84
C GLY A 122 1.75 18.25 4.99
N VAL A 123 2.42 17.13 5.22
CA VAL A 123 3.37 16.96 6.35
C VAL A 123 4.47 18.01 6.39
N TYR A 124 4.93 18.48 5.22
CA TYR A 124 5.94 19.53 5.09
C TYR A 124 5.38 20.95 5.27
N ASP A 125 4.06 21.12 5.35
CA ASP A 125 3.41 22.40 5.60
C ASP A 125 3.12 22.65 7.08
N ILE A 126 3.31 21.64 7.93
CA ILE A 126 3.04 21.71 9.37
C ILE A 126 4.18 22.44 10.08
N GLY A 127 3.91 23.66 10.55
CA GLY A 127 4.85 24.46 11.35
C GLY A 127 4.35 24.70 12.76
N PHE A 128 5.09 24.24 13.77
CA PHE A 128 4.77 24.44 15.19
C PHE A 128 5.40 25.73 15.77
N GLY A 129 5.50 26.79 14.96
CA GLY A 129 6.20 28.04 15.34
C GLY A 129 7.72 28.01 15.16
N LEU A 130 8.32 26.87 14.81
CA LEU A 130 9.75 26.70 14.53
C LEU A 130 10.10 26.72 13.03
N GLY A 131 9.15 27.10 12.18
CA GLY A 131 9.25 26.93 10.73
C GLY A 131 8.75 25.55 10.25
N LYS A 132 8.88 25.30 8.95
CA LYS A 132 8.46 24.05 8.30
C LYS A 132 9.53 22.95 8.46
N PRO A 133 9.15 21.66 8.44
CA PRO A 133 10.12 20.57 8.57
C PRO A 133 11.14 20.59 7.43
N ILE A 134 12.41 20.36 7.77
CA ILE A 134 13.49 20.21 6.78
C ILE A 134 13.46 18.81 6.17
N TRP A 135 13.08 17.82 6.97
CA TRP A 135 13.01 16.41 6.61
C TRP A 135 11.96 15.69 7.47
N VAL A 136 11.19 14.79 6.86
CA VAL A 136 10.23 13.91 7.52
C VAL A 136 10.59 12.48 7.11
N ALA A 137 10.65 11.58 8.09
CA ALA A 137 10.97 10.18 7.87
C ALA A 137 9.95 9.29 8.57
N ASN A 138 9.69 8.13 7.97
CA ASN A 138 8.91 7.09 8.62
C ASN A 138 9.84 6.24 9.49
N TYR A 139 9.46 6.01 10.74
CA TYR A 139 10.04 4.97 11.58
C TYR A 139 9.09 3.77 11.64
N VAL A 140 9.45 2.69 10.94
CA VAL A 140 8.77 1.40 11.06
C VAL A 140 9.48 0.62 12.16
N SER A 141 8.83 0.47 13.32
CA SER A 141 9.34 -0.42 14.38
C SER A 141 9.40 -1.85 13.86
N THR A 142 10.58 -2.47 13.95
CA THR A 142 10.79 -3.88 13.60
C THR A 142 10.32 -4.84 14.68
N ASP A 143 9.95 -4.32 15.86
CA ASP A 143 9.84 -5.11 17.08
C ASP A 143 8.39 -5.23 17.61
N SER A 144 7.43 -4.46 17.10
CA SER A 144 6.08 -4.34 17.70
C SER A 144 4.99 -5.20 17.07
N CYS A 145 5.29 -6.04 16.07
CA CYS A 145 4.31 -7.01 15.58
C CYS A 145 4.93 -8.39 15.43
N ASN A 146 4.37 -9.37 16.16
CA ASN A 146 4.52 -10.80 15.89
C ASN A 146 3.99 -11.23 14.50
N SER A 147 3.70 -10.28 13.61
CA SER A 147 3.44 -10.51 12.20
C SER A 147 4.73 -10.90 11.48
N PRO A 148 4.69 -11.77 10.48
CA PRO A 148 5.86 -12.12 9.69
C PRO A 148 6.45 -10.86 9.02
N LYS A 149 7.50 -10.32 9.64
CA LYS A 149 8.59 -9.49 9.08
C LYS A 149 8.20 -8.78 7.78
N LEU A 150 7.39 -7.72 7.91
CA LEU A 150 6.83 -6.99 6.79
C LEU A 150 7.93 -6.30 5.99
N LYS A 151 7.91 -6.51 4.67
CA LYS A 151 8.66 -5.70 3.71
C LYS A 151 7.75 -4.53 3.36
N ASP A 152 8.17 -3.31 3.64
CA ASP A 152 7.30 -2.13 3.55
C ASP A 152 7.92 -1.04 2.68
N VAL A 153 7.04 -0.33 1.98
CA VAL A 153 7.38 0.79 1.10
C VAL A 153 6.50 1.97 1.46
N MET A 154 7.12 3.07 1.90
CA MET A 154 6.43 4.31 2.21
C MET A 154 6.75 5.39 1.17
N PHE A 155 5.70 5.99 0.61
CA PHE A 155 5.79 7.16 -0.27
C PHE A 155 5.56 8.45 0.52
N LEU A 156 6.41 9.44 0.28
CA LEU A 156 6.33 10.77 0.91
C LEU A 156 6.59 11.86 -0.12
N ASP A 157 5.89 12.98 -0.05
CA ASP A 157 6.22 14.13 -0.90
C ASP A 157 7.60 14.68 -0.57
N ASN A 158 8.29 15.24 -1.57
CA ASN A 158 9.49 16.02 -1.31
C ASN A 158 9.11 17.40 -0.71
N ARG A 159 9.92 17.90 0.23
CA ARG A 159 9.80 19.25 0.83
C ARG A 159 9.60 20.41 -0.18
N TYR A 160 10.11 20.28 -1.40
CA TYR A 160 10.05 21.32 -2.43
C TYR A 160 8.86 21.15 -3.38
N GLY A 161 7.99 20.17 -3.16
CA GLY A 161 6.85 19.85 -4.04
C GLY A 161 7.25 19.32 -5.43
N LYS A 162 8.54 19.07 -5.65
CA LYS A 162 9.10 18.55 -6.91
C LYS A 162 9.63 17.14 -6.69
N GLY A 163 8.74 16.15 -6.78
CA GLY A 163 9.07 14.73 -6.66
C GLY A 163 8.63 14.09 -5.34
N MET A 164 9.08 12.86 -5.14
CA MET A 164 8.64 11.97 -4.06
C MET A 164 9.84 11.23 -3.49
N GLU A 165 9.90 11.12 -2.18
CA GLU A 165 10.82 10.25 -1.44
C GLU A 165 10.17 8.87 -1.25
N VAL A 166 11.00 7.83 -1.35
CA VAL A 166 10.53 6.45 -1.20
C VAL A 166 11.42 5.77 -0.17
N TYR A 167 10.82 5.34 0.93
CA TYR A 167 11.48 4.58 1.97
C TYR A 167 11.13 3.11 1.79
N VAL A 168 12.15 2.25 1.68
CA VAL A 168 11.98 0.81 1.48
C VAL A 168 12.65 0.07 2.64
N THR A 169 11.86 -0.67 3.39
CA THR A 169 12.33 -1.46 4.54
C THR A 169 12.33 -2.93 4.16
N LEU A 170 13.53 -3.52 4.06
CA LEU A 170 13.76 -4.93 3.78
C LEU A 170 14.54 -5.57 4.93
N LYS A 171 14.23 -6.82 5.28
CA LYS A 171 15.05 -7.56 6.23
C LYS A 171 16.39 -7.94 5.60
N ASN A 172 17.45 -7.85 6.39
CA ASN A 172 18.85 -8.08 6.01
C ASN A 172 19.20 -9.53 5.58
N ASN A 173 18.22 -10.37 5.25
CA ASN A 173 18.43 -11.71 4.70
C ASN A 173 18.17 -11.79 3.19
N THR A 174 17.86 -10.66 2.52
CA THR A 174 17.44 -10.65 1.09
C THR A 174 18.32 -9.77 0.21
N LEU A 175 19.40 -9.19 0.74
CA LEU A 175 20.38 -8.41 -0.03
C LEU A 175 21.78 -9.00 0.19
N GLN A 176 21.96 -10.24 -0.26
CA GLN A 176 23.29 -10.72 -0.62
C GLN A 176 23.25 -10.96 -2.12
N HIS A 177 23.76 -10.00 -2.88
CA HIS A 177 24.53 -10.12 -4.13
C HIS A 177 24.72 -8.72 -4.72
#